data_AF-A0A9D9K6Z7-F1
#
_entry.id   AF-A0A9D9K6Z7-F1
#
_cell.length_a   1.000
_cell.length_b   1.000
_cell.length_c   1.000
_cell.angle_alpha   90.00
_cell.angle_beta   90.00
_cell.angle_gamma   90.00
#
_symmetry.space_group_name_H-M   'P 1'
#
loop_
_entity.id
_entity.type
_entity.pdbx_description
1 polymer ?
#
loop_
_entity_poly.entity_id
_entity_poly.type
_entity_poly.pdbx_seq_one_letter_code
_entity_poly.pdbx_strand_id
1 'polypeptide(L)'
;MREEEQIAWLAHKGEQHGFRLLSTSVNPEAPAVQAAKQADEHGWRKVTQTQTMHLTFGAVLFTGYLKVTDADRFRTALEHGIGSGKAFGFGLLSIAAQ
;
A
#
# COMPACT_ATOMS: atom_id res chain seq x y z
N MET A 1 13.45 -1.12 5.47
CA MET A 1 12.21 -1.69 6.05
C MET A 1 12.18 -3.15 5.68
N ARG A 2 12.01 -4.03 6.67
CA ARG A 2 11.86 -5.48 6.46
C ARG A 2 10.45 -5.78 5.95
N GLU A 3 10.25 -6.93 5.32
CA GLU A 3 8.95 -7.37 4.80
C GLU A 3 7.86 -7.37 5.89
N GLU A 4 8.17 -7.87 7.09
CA GLU A 4 7.27 -7.86 8.24
C GLU A 4 6.78 -6.45 8.60
N GLU A 5 7.66 -5.45 8.55
CA GLU A 5 7.34 -4.04 8.83
C GLU A 5 6.45 -3.45 7.71
N GLN A 6 6.66 -3.87 6.45
CA GLN A 6 5.82 -3.50 5.30
C GLN A 6 4.41 -4.07 5.42
N ILE A 7 4.30 -5.35 5.81
CA ILE A 7 3.02 -6.02 5.99
C ILE A 7 2.28 -5.42 7.20
N ALA A 8 2.98 -5.15 8.30
CA ALA A 8 2.41 -4.46 9.46
C ALA A 8 1.87 -3.07 9.11
N TRP A 9 2.61 -2.31 8.28
CA TRP A 9 2.14 -1.02 7.77
C TRP A 9 0.85 -1.17 6.95
N LEU A 10 0.77 -2.16 6.06
CA LEU A 10 -0.42 -2.40 5.24
C LEU A 10 -1.61 -2.86 6.10
N ALA A 11 -1.37 -3.69 7.12
CA ALA A 11 -2.39 -4.13 8.07
C ALA A 11 -3.00 -2.94 8.82
N HIS A 12 -2.15 -2.04 9.33
CA HIS A 12 -2.59 -0.80 9.98
C HIS A 12 -3.39 0.10 9.04
N LYS A 13 -2.97 0.21 7.77
CA LYS A 13 -3.75 0.93 6.76
C LYS A 13 -5.10 0.26 6.49
N GLY A 14 -5.15 -1.07 6.51
CA GLY A 14 -6.39 -1.83 6.43
C GLY A 14 -7.41 -1.37 7.47
N GLU A 15 -7.02 -1.33 8.73
CA GLU A 15 -7.90 -0.92 9.84
C GLU A 15 -8.45 0.50 9.66
N GLN A 16 -7.65 1.40 9.09
CA GLN A 16 -8.02 2.78 8.78
C GLN A 16 -8.96 2.89 7.56
N HIS A 17 -8.92 1.91 6.66
CA HIS A 17 -9.55 1.95 5.34
C HIS A 17 -10.59 0.84 5.13
N GLY A 18 -11.06 0.19 6.21
CA GLY A 18 -12.20 -0.73 6.13
C GLY A 18 -11.87 -2.11 5.55
N PHE A 19 -10.63 -2.59 5.69
CA PHE A 19 -10.27 -3.98 5.38
C PHE A 19 -9.29 -4.58 6.39
N ARG A 20 -9.16 -5.89 6.40
CA ARG A 20 -8.10 -6.61 7.12
C ARG A 20 -7.42 -7.60 6.20
N LEU A 21 -6.11 -7.79 6.37
CA LEU A 21 -5.37 -8.80 5.63
C LEU A 21 -5.80 -10.19 6.11
N LEU A 22 -5.92 -11.14 5.19
CA LEU A 22 -6.14 -12.54 5.54
C LEU A 22 -4.80 -13.24 5.77
N SER A 23 -4.80 -14.31 6.56
CA SER A 23 -3.69 -15.24 6.74
C SER A 23 -4.02 -16.56 6.05
N THR A 24 -3.01 -17.30 5.58
CA THR A 24 -3.26 -18.61 4.95
C THR A 24 -3.66 -19.64 5.99
N SER A 25 -4.62 -20.50 5.65
CA SER A 25 -5.28 -21.46 6.56
C SER A 25 -4.34 -22.48 7.22
N VAL A 26 -3.08 -22.56 6.79
CA VAL A 26 -2.10 -23.57 7.24
C VAL A 26 -1.10 -22.99 8.24
N ASN A 27 -0.94 -21.66 8.31
CA ASN A 27 -0.11 -21.01 9.31
C ASN A 27 -0.67 -19.62 9.66
N PRO A 28 -1.19 -19.40 10.88
CA PRO A 28 -1.66 -18.10 11.34
C PRO A 28 -0.60 -16.99 11.27
N GLU A 29 0.68 -17.37 11.28
CA GLU A 29 1.82 -16.47 11.20
C GLU A 29 2.34 -16.24 9.77
N ALA A 30 1.84 -17.00 8.77
CA ALA A 30 2.17 -16.79 7.37
C ALA A 30 1.17 -15.82 6.72
N PRO A 31 1.64 -14.69 6.18
CA PRO A 31 0.74 -13.70 5.66
C PRO A 31 0.12 -14.23 4.35
N ALA A 32 -1.21 -14.13 4.19
CA ALA A 32 -1.82 -14.34 2.86
C ALA A 32 -1.50 -13.19 1.90
N VAL A 33 -0.63 -12.27 2.34
CA VAL A 33 -0.19 -11.07 1.66
C VAL A 33 1.33 -11.06 1.63
N GLN A 34 1.91 -10.95 0.44
CA GLN A 34 3.35 -10.88 0.23
C GLN A 34 3.75 -9.44 -0.07
N ALA A 35 4.97 -9.05 0.31
CA ALA A 35 5.52 -7.76 -0.03
C ALA A 35 6.80 -7.93 -0.89
N ALA A 36 6.75 -7.45 -2.13
CA ALA A 36 7.90 -7.48 -3.02
C ALA A 36 8.49 -6.07 -3.16
N LYS A 37 9.75 -5.90 -2.74
CA LYS A 37 10.48 -4.66 -3.00
C LYS A 37 10.62 -4.45 -4.52
N GLN A 38 10.31 -3.24 -4.97
CA GLN A 38 10.50 -2.79 -6.34
C GLN A 38 11.66 -1.80 -6.43
N ALA A 39 12.04 -1.43 -7.66
CA ALA A 39 12.97 -0.34 -7.88
C ALA A 39 12.42 0.97 -7.30
N ASP A 40 13.28 1.77 -6.67
CA ASP A 40 12.86 3.03 -6.10
C ASP A 40 12.35 3.97 -7.20
N GLU A 41 11.27 4.69 -6.90
CA GLU A 41 10.70 5.68 -7.80
C GLU A 41 11.27 7.07 -7.51
N HIS A 42 11.43 7.85 -8.56
CA HIS A 42 12.11 9.14 -8.50
C HIS A 42 11.24 10.26 -9.04
N GLY A 43 11.36 11.42 -8.44
CA GLY A 43 10.56 12.58 -8.80
C GLY A 43 11.25 13.89 -8.54
N TRP A 44 10.66 14.96 -9.04
CA TRP A 44 11.15 16.32 -8.85
C TRP A 44 10.01 17.21 -8.40
N ARG A 45 10.24 18.00 -7.34
CA ARG A 45 9.28 18.99 -6.86
C ARG A 45 9.93 20.37 -6.90
N LYS A 46 9.30 21.31 -7.59
CA LYS A 46 9.68 22.73 -7.50
C LYS A 46 9.40 23.24 -6.10
N VAL A 47 10.41 23.81 -5.46
CA VAL A 47 10.32 24.44 -4.14
C VAL A 47 10.23 25.96 -4.30
N THR A 48 10.97 26.52 -5.25
CA THR A 48 10.89 27.93 -5.66
C THR A 48 10.94 28.02 -7.19
N GLN A 49 10.91 29.23 -7.76
CA GLN A 49 11.08 29.43 -9.20
C GLN A 49 12.43 28.92 -9.72
N THR A 50 13.46 28.91 -8.88
CA THR A 50 14.83 28.54 -9.26
C THR A 50 15.31 27.23 -8.64
N GLN A 51 14.60 26.71 -7.62
CA GLN A 51 15.03 25.53 -6.87
C GLN A 51 14.06 24.36 -7.06
N THR A 52 14.64 23.21 -7.43
CA THR A 52 13.92 21.94 -7.56
C THR A 52 14.55 20.94 -6.60
N MET A 53 13.71 20.17 -5.90
CA MET A 53 14.13 19.15 -4.96
C MET A 53 13.90 17.77 -5.57
N HIS A 54 14.93 16.92 -5.50
CA HIS A 54 14.83 15.51 -5.88
C HIS A 54 14.09 14.71 -4.80
N LEU A 55 13.18 13.85 -5.22
CA LEU A 55 12.37 12.98 -4.37
C LEU A 55 12.70 11.53 -4.70
N THR A 56 12.91 10.70 -3.68
CA THR A 56 13.10 9.26 -3.81
C THR A 56 12.03 8.56 -2.98
N PHE A 57 11.35 7.59 -3.58
CA PHE A 57 10.27 6.82 -2.97
C PHE A 57 10.63 5.33 -2.97
N GLY A 58 10.64 4.73 -1.78
CA GLY A 58 10.74 3.28 -1.68
C GLY A 58 9.47 2.61 -2.21
N ALA A 59 9.64 1.65 -3.12
CA ALA A 59 8.53 1.00 -3.78
C ALA A 59 8.32 -0.43 -3.28
N VAL A 60 7.07 -0.77 -2.94
CA VAL A 60 6.68 -2.11 -2.48
C VAL A 60 5.39 -2.50 -3.16
N LEU A 61 5.39 -3.67 -3.80
CA LEU A 61 4.19 -4.28 -4.38
C LEU A 61 3.64 -5.29 -3.39
N PHE A 62 2.37 -5.14 -3.02
CA PHE A 62 1.65 -6.09 -2.18
C PHE A 62 0.71 -6.94 -3.03
N THR A 63 0.69 -8.24 -2.78
CA THR A 63 -0.26 -9.17 -3.42
C THR A 63 -0.83 -10.12 -2.38
N GLY A 64 -2.11 -10.43 -2.44
CA GLY A 64 -2.73 -11.33 -1.49
C GLY A 64 -4.23 -11.15 -1.31
N TYR A 65 -4.73 -11.68 -0.20
CA TYR A 65 -6.15 -11.65 0.13
C TYR A 65 -6.46 -10.71 1.30
N LEU A 66 -7.61 -10.06 1.21
CA LEU A 66 -8.15 -9.21 2.27
C LEU A 66 -9.63 -9.53 2.49
N LYS A 67 -10.13 -9.17 3.67
CA LYS A 67 -11.56 -9.14 3.97
C LYS A 67 -11.98 -7.70 4.21
N VAL A 68 -12.98 -7.24 3.47
CA VAL A 68 -13.64 -5.96 3.72
C VAL A 68 -14.37 -6.03 5.07
N THR A 69 -14.12 -5.04 5.92
CA THR A 69 -14.72 -4.90 7.26
C THR A 69 -15.68 -3.72 7.34
N ASP A 70 -15.49 -2.71 6.50
CA ASP A 70 -16.36 -1.54 6.36
C ASP A 70 -16.40 -1.12 4.89
N ALA A 71 -17.56 -1.26 4.25
CA ALA A 71 -17.70 -1.07 2.81
C ALA A 71 -17.52 0.39 2.37
N ASP A 72 -17.95 1.36 3.18
CA ASP A 72 -17.90 2.78 2.81
C ASP A 72 -16.48 3.32 2.93
N ARG A 73 -15.77 2.95 4.01
CA ARG A 73 -14.35 3.28 4.18
C ARG A 73 -13.50 2.61 3.11
N PHE A 74 -13.83 1.37 2.76
CA PHE A 74 -13.13 0.63 1.72
C PHE A 74 -13.34 1.22 0.32
N ARG A 75 -14.57 1.59 -0.03
CA ARG A 75 -14.87 2.30 -1.29
C ARG A 75 -14.08 3.60 -1.40
N THR A 76 -14.07 4.39 -0.33
CA THR A 76 -13.29 5.63 -0.27
C THR A 76 -11.80 5.36 -0.50
N ALA A 77 -11.26 4.27 0.07
CA ALA A 77 -9.87 3.89 -0.11
C ALA A 77 -9.53 3.44 -1.54
N LEU A 78 -10.45 2.75 -2.22
CA LEU A 78 -10.28 2.38 -3.63
C LEU A 78 -10.26 3.61 -4.55
N GLU A 79 -11.12 4.59 -4.29
CA GLU A 79 -11.23 5.80 -5.09
C GLU A 79 -10.02 6.73 -4.90
N HIS A 80 -9.56 6.88 -3.66
CA HIS A 80 -8.51 7.85 -3.33
C HIS A 80 -7.12 7.24 -3.32
N GLY A 81 -7.01 5.92 -3.16
CA GLY A 81 -5.74 5.21 -2.96
C GLY A 81 -5.17 5.31 -1.54
N ILE A 82 -4.25 4.41 -1.20
CA ILE A 82 -3.69 4.24 0.15
C ILE A 82 -2.22 4.68 0.19
N GLY A 83 -1.82 5.44 1.21
CA GLY A 83 -0.42 5.84 1.40
C GLY A 83 0.00 7.10 0.63
N SER A 84 1.32 7.38 0.59
CA SER A 84 1.91 8.54 -0.07
C SER A 84 2.28 8.24 -1.53
N GLY A 85 2.79 9.25 -2.26
CA GLY A 85 3.34 9.02 -3.60
C GLY A 85 2.30 8.76 -4.71
N LYS A 86 1.02 9.09 -4.50
CA LYS A 86 -0.06 8.78 -5.46
C LYS A 86 0.17 9.33 -6.88
N ALA A 87 0.83 10.48 -7.00
CA ALA A 87 1.20 11.06 -8.29
C ALA A 87 2.35 10.32 -9.01
N PHE A 88 2.98 9.35 -8.34
CA PHE A 88 4.12 8.58 -8.82
C PHE A 88 3.80 7.07 -8.92
N GLY A 89 2.52 6.73 -9.12
CA GLY A 89 2.11 5.33 -9.34
C GLY A 89 1.89 4.50 -8.06
N PHE A 90 1.93 5.13 -6.89
CA PHE A 90 1.67 4.43 -5.61
C PHE A 90 0.21 4.50 -5.16
N GLY A 91 -0.17 3.55 -4.32
CA GLY A 91 -1.41 3.60 -3.55
C GLY A 91 -2.66 3.11 -4.27
N LEU A 92 -2.58 2.75 -5.54
CA LEU A 92 -3.65 2.03 -6.22
C LEU A 92 -3.83 0.64 -5.59
N LEU A 93 -5.07 0.30 -5.24
CA LEU A 93 -5.46 -1.04 -4.80
C LEU A 93 -6.35 -1.67 -5.88
N SER A 94 -5.86 -2.74 -6.50
CA SER A 94 -6.64 -3.52 -7.48
C SER A 94 -7.24 -4.75 -6.79
N ILE A 95 -8.52 -5.02 -7.05
CA ILE A 95 -9.27 -6.12 -6.42
C ILE A 95 -10.07 -6.91 -7.45
N ALA A 96 -10.24 -8.19 -7.17
CA ALA A 96 -11.14 -9.09 -7.88
C ALA A 96 -11.83 -10.00 -6.84
N ALA A 97 -13.07 -10.40 -7.11
CA ALA A 97 -13.72 -11.43 -6.30
C ALA A 97 -13.06 -12.79 -6.57
N GLN A 98 -13.00 -13.65 -5.54
CA GLN A 98 -12.66 -15.06 -5.72
C GLN A 98 -13.80 -15.83 -6.35
#